data_AF-A0A356ESJ8-F1
#
_entry.id   AF-A0A356ESJ8-F1
#
_cell.length_a   1.000
_cell.length_b   1.000
_cell.length_c   1.000
_cell.angle_alpha   90.00
_cell.angle_beta   90.00
_cell.angle_gamma   90.00
#
_symmetry.space_group_name_H-M   'P 1'
#
loop_
_entity.id
_entity.type
_entity.pdbx_description
1 polymer ?
#
loop_
_entity_poly.entity_id
_entity_poly.type
_entity_poly.pdbx_seq_one_letter_code
_entity_poly.pdbx_strand_id
1 'polypeptide(L)'
;MNTDQTVIYVAGSAQQAHLLRNLLAEHGIQAAVINEMLEKGSGVDYVGWSTLARVVVHRRDAVAARQIALAHDEKGAQLAQERESDAETDEGARRMPEAWPRCPECGEPRITRCPICKTTGIEFPEADDEFVWGMGLDEVPEDKPSCGCSHSCGGETTHQSPAEPPIDSDDDDDDQQLVLMCPMCDEPFLPAFPRQCAWCDHEFADGFEPDEIVQPTPQADSRVVAIIVGLLILLALVVGYFAFVL
;
A
#
# COMPACT_ATOMS: atom_id res chain seq x y z
N MET A 1 -29.97 32.03 7.75
CA MET A 1 -28.49 32.11 7.78
C MET A 1 -28.12 33.13 8.83
N ASN A 2 -27.49 32.71 9.93
CA ASN A 2 -27.05 33.61 10.99
C ASN A 2 -25.91 34.47 10.43
N THR A 3 -26.16 35.75 10.17
CA THR A 3 -25.21 36.69 9.55
C THR A 3 -24.01 37.03 10.45
N ASP A 4 -23.94 36.49 11.66
CA ASP A 4 -22.93 36.83 12.66
C ASP A 4 -21.90 35.72 12.93
N GLN A 5 -21.81 34.74 12.01
CA GLN A 5 -20.76 33.73 12.03
C GLN A 5 -19.57 34.17 11.17
N THR A 6 -18.36 33.88 11.63
CA THR A 6 -17.12 34.14 10.89
C THR A 6 -16.27 32.89 10.85
N VAL A 7 -15.63 32.66 9.71
CA VAL A 7 -14.66 31.56 9.54
C VAL A 7 -13.38 31.96 10.26
N ILE A 8 -12.93 31.10 11.16
CA ILE A 8 -11.67 31.30 11.90
C ILE A 8 -10.56 30.36 11.46
N TYR A 9 -10.91 29.21 10.88
CA TYR A 9 -9.96 28.14 10.61
C TYR A 9 -10.41 27.27 9.44
N VAL A 10 -9.45 26.81 8.64
CA VAL A 10 -9.66 25.89 7.52
C VAL A 10 -8.82 24.64 7.79
N ALA A 11 -9.47 23.53 8.08
CA ALA A 11 -8.80 22.28 8.46
C ALA A 11 -8.39 21.47 7.21
N GLY A 12 -7.27 20.76 7.31
CA GLY A 12 -6.81 19.84 6.27
C GLY A 12 -7.66 18.57 6.19
N SER A 13 -8.39 18.23 7.27
CA SER A 13 -9.30 17.09 7.33
C SER A 13 -10.55 17.38 8.16
N ALA A 14 -11.63 16.61 7.93
CA ALA A 14 -12.84 16.70 8.73
C ALA A 14 -12.59 16.36 10.21
N GLN A 15 -11.75 15.36 10.48
CA GLN A 15 -11.38 14.96 11.84
C GLN A 15 -10.71 16.12 12.60
N GLN A 16 -9.77 16.83 11.96
CA GLN A 16 -9.11 17.99 12.55
C GLN A 16 -10.11 19.12 12.86
N ALA A 17 -11.07 19.38 11.96
CA ALA A 17 -12.13 20.37 12.21
C ALA A 17 -13.00 20.00 13.43
N HIS A 18 -13.34 18.72 13.61
CA HIS A 18 -14.10 18.26 14.77
C HIS A 18 -13.30 18.31 16.08
N LEU A 19 -12.02 17.97 16.05
CA LEU A 19 -11.13 18.11 17.20
C LEU A 19 -11.06 19.58 17.64
N LEU A 20 -10.84 20.51 16.70
CA LEU A 20 -10.83 21.93 17.01
C LEU A 20 -12.19 22.44 17.51
N ARG A 21 -13.31 21.96 16.94
CA ARG A 21 -14.66 22.29 17.42
C ARG A 21 -14.85 21.88 18.89
N ASN A 22 -14.44 20.65 19.24
CA ASN A 22 -14.56 20.14 20.60
C ASN A 22 -13.67 20.95 21.57
N LEU A 23 -12.44 21.26 21.16
CA LEU A 23 -11.52 22.07 21.95
C LEU A 23 -12.03 23.50 22.18
N LEU A 24 -12.66 24.12 21.17
CA LEU A 24 -13.33 25.43 21.34
C LEU A 24 -14.52 25.34 22.29
N ALA A 25 -15.29 24.25 22.24
CA ALA A 25 -16.43 24.02 23.13
C ALA A 25 -15.98 23.88 24.60
N GLU A 26 -14.83 23.26 24.87
CA GLU A 26 -14.22 23.19 26.21
C GLU A 26 -13.89 24.57 26.79
N HIS A 27 -13.58 25.54 25.93
CA HIS A 27 -13.33 26.94 26.30
C HIS A 27 -14.62 27.79 26.32
N GLY A 28 -15.80 27.16 26.20
CA GLY A 28 -17.09 27.84 26.20
C GLY A 28 -17.43 28.56 24.90
N ILE A 29 -16.69 28.32 23.81
CA ILE A 29 -16.92 28.95 22.51
C ILE A 29 -17.76 28.01 21.63
N GLN A 30 -18.95 28.46 21.22
CA GLN A 30 -19.78 27.69 20.30
C GLN A 30 -19.22 27.77 18.87
N ALA A 31 -18.77 26.63 18.36
CA ALA A 31 -18.26 26.47 17.01
C ALA A 31 -19.14 25.51 16.19
N ALA A 32 -19.27 25.78 14.89
CA ALA A 32 -19.88 24.89 13.93
C ALA A 32 -18.88 24.57 12.82
N VAL A 33 -18.95 23.36 12.26
CA VAL A 33 -18.15 22.96 11.10
C VAL A 33 -19.04 23.06 9.87
N ILE A 34 -18.63 23.85 8.88
CA ILE A 34 -19.31 23.98 7.59
C ILE A 34 -18.57 23.09 6.57
N ASN A 35 -19.34 22.53 5.63
CA ASN A 35 -18.96 21.52 4.63
C ASN A 35 -19.04 20.06 5.13
N GLU A 36 -19.86 19.80 6.14
CA GLU A 36 -20.14 18.43 6.64
C GLU A 36 -20.96 17.60 5.63
N MET A 37 -21.70 18.22 4.70
CA MET A 37 -22.55 17.51 3.70
C MET A 37 -21.79 16.71 2.62
N LEU A 38 -20.47 16.57 2.72
CA LEU A 38 -19.70 15.58 1.96
C LEU A 38 -19.68 14.19 2.62
N GLU A 39 -20.68 13.88 3.45
CA GLU A 39 -20.92 12.57 4.11
C GLU A 39 -20.98 11.35 3.15
N LYS A 40 -20.86 11.55 1.83
CA LYS A 40 -20.76 10.45 0.84
C LYS A 40 -19.41 10.32 0.14
N GLY A 41 -18.33 10.80 0.78
CA GLY A 41 -17.05 10.10 0.74
C GLY A 41 -16.06 10.44 -0.37
N SER A 42 -16.30 11.44 -1.21
CA SER A 42 -15.30 11.82 -2.23
C SER A 42 -14.49 13.08 -1.89
N GLY A 43 -14.86 13.85 -0.87
CA GLY A 43 -14.11 15.06 -0.48
C GLY A 43 -14.11 16.18 -1.53
N VAL A 44 -14.80 16.01 -2.66
CA VAL A 44 -14.81 16.93 -3.79
C VAL A 44 -16.19 17.57 -3.96
N ASP A 45 -16.23 18.88 -4.19
CA ASP A 45 -17.43 19.58 -4.62
C ASP A 45 -17.93 19.05 -5.97
N TYR A 46 -19.13 19.45 -6.40
CA TYR A 46 -19.70 19.15 -7.73
C TYR A 46 -18.79 19.54 -8.91
N VAL A 47 -17.78 20.39 -8.66
CA VAL A 47 -16.79 20.87 -9.64
C VAL A 47 -15.43 20.15 -9.49
N GLY A 48 -15.31 19.15 -8.61
CA GLY A 48 -14.07 18.39 -8.42
C GLY A 48 -13.03 19.06 -7.52
N TRP A 49 -13.38 20.14 -6.81
CA TRP A 49 -12.47 20.84 -5.91
C TRP A 49 -12.62 20.34 -4.47
N SER A 50 -11.49 20.10 -3.80
CA SER A 50 -11.47 19.70 -2.39
C SER A 50 -12.08 20.80 -1.52
N THR A 51 -13.27 20.59 -0.98
CA THR A 51 -13.83 21.56 -0.03
C THR A 51 -13.30 21.24 1.35
N LEU A 52 -12.25 21.96 1.74
CA LEU A 52 -11.69 21.86 3.08
C LEU A 52 -12.75 22.21 4.12
N ALA A 53 -12.78 21.44 5.21
CA ALA A 53 -13.69 21.66 6.32
C ALA A 53 -13.38 23.02 6.99
N ARG A 54 -14.41 23.83 7.25
CA ARG A 54 -14.23 25.17 7.80
C ARG A 54 -14.87 25.27 9.17
N VAL A 55 -14.12 25.74 10.16
CA VAL A 55 -14.66 26.01 11.49
C VAL A 55 -15.12 27.45 11.56
N VAL A 56 -16.39 27.64 11.88
CA VAL A 56 -17.01 28.95 12.09
C VAL A 56 -17.40 29.13 13.54
N VAL A 57 -17.28 30.36 14.02
CA VAL A 57 -17.69 30.77 15.38
C VAL A 57 -18.48 32.07 15.30
N HIS A 58 -19.14 32.45 16.39
CA HIS A 58 -19.77 33.75 16.50
C HIS A 58 -18.71 34.87 16.43
N ARG A 59 -19.02 35.98 15.77
CA ARG A 59 -18.09 37.11 15.58
C ARG A 59 -17.48 37.67 16.87
N ARG A 60 -18.19 37.57 18.00
CA ARG A 60 -17.74 38.05 19.32
C ARG A 60 -16.58 37.23 19.86
N ASP A 61 -16.53 35.94 19.53
CA ASP A 61 -15.54 35.00 20.05
C ASP A 61 -14.41 34.73 19.04
N ALA A 62 -14.48 35.33 17.85
CA ALA A 62 -13.57 35.06 16.75
C ALA A 62 -12.09 35.28 17.08
N VAL A 63 -11.78 36.30 17.88
CA VAL A 63 -10.39 36.60 18.27
C VAL A 63 -9.84 35.54 19.22
N ALA A 64 -10.59 35.18 20.26
CA ALA A 64 -10.20 34.14 21.20
C ALA A 64 -10.08 32.77 20.51
N ALA A 65 -11.05 32.44 19.66
CA ALA A 65 -11.07 31.18 18.93
C ALA A 65 -9.88 31.04 17.95
N ARG A 66 -9.44 32.13 17.32
CA ARG A 66 -8.24 32.14 16.47
C ARG A 66 -6.96 31.88 17.26
N GLN A 67 -6.83 32.45 18.45
CA GLN A 67 -5.65 32.21 19.30
C GLN A 67 -5.57 30.74 19.72
N ILE A 68 -6.71 30.15 20.07
CA ILE A 68 -6.82 28.73 20.42
C ILE A 68 -6.45 27.85 19.21
N ALA A 69 -6.94 28.18 18.01
CA ALA A 69 -6.61 27.45 16.79
C ALA A 69 -5.12 27.50 16.46
N LEU A 70 -4.47 28.67 16.60
CA LEU A 70 -3.03 28.81 16.39
C LEU A 70 -2.20 27.97 17.37
N ALA A 71 -2.57 27.95 18.65
CA ALA A 71 -1.90 27.13 19.65
C ALA A 71 -2.07 25.62 19.37
N HIS A 72 -3.25 25.22 18.85
CA HIS A 72 -3.47 23.84 18.41
C HIS A 72 -2.55 23.49 17.23
N ASP A 73 -2.42 24.36 16.23
CA ASP A 73 -1.54 24.12 15.08
C ASP A 73 -0.07 23.99 15.48
N GLU A 74 0.40 24.87 16.36
CA GLU A 74 1.77 24.82 16.87
C GLU A 74 2.06 23.50 17.59
N LYS A 75 1.14 23.05 18.46
CA LYS A 75 1.26 21.74 19.12
C LYS A 75 1.21 20.58 18.12
N GLY A 76 0.36 20.67 17.09
CA GLY A 76 0.30 19.68 16.03
C GLY A 76 1.61 19.59 15.24
N ALA A 77 2.22 20.74 14.92
CA ALA A 77 3.50 20.81 14.23
C ALA A 77 4.65 20.25 15.08
N GLN A 78 4.68 20.55 16.39
CA GLN A 78 5.67 19.98 17.31
C GLN A 78 5.57 18.45 17.38
N LEU A 79 4.37 17.90 17.53
CA LEU A 79 4.16 16.45 17.56
C LEU A 79 4.53 15.78 16.23
N ALA A 80 4.30 16.45 15.10
CA ALA A 80 4.72 15.95 13.80
C ALA A 80 6.25 15.91 13.69
N GLN A 81 6.93 16.96 14.16
CA GLN A 81 8.38 17.04 14.18
C GLN A 81 9.01 15.99 15.12
N GLU A 82 8.45 15.79 16.32
CA GLU A 82 8.91 14.76 17.26
C GLU A 82 8.80 13.36 16.64
N ARG A 83 7.68 13.06 15.98
CA ARG A 83 7.50 11.79 15.25
C ARG A 83 8.48 11.61 14.11
N GLU A 84 8.80 12.68 13.39
CA GLU A 84 9.79 12.65 12.32
C GLU A 84 11.18 12.41 12.89
N SER A 85 11.56 13.05 14.00
CA SER A 85 12.84 12.81 14.66
C SER A 85 12.94 11.41 15.29
N ASP A 86 11.84 10.87 15.82
CA ASP A 86 11.78 9.49 16.31
C ASP A 86 11.92 8.49 15.14
N ALA A 87 11.28 8.80 14.00
CA ALA A 87 11.42 8.00 12.77
C ALA A 87 12.82 8.09 12.15
N GLU A 88 13.52 9.22 12.31
CA GLU A 88 14.91 9.40 11.87
C GLU A 88 15.88 8.61 12.78
N THR A 89 15.54 8.46 14.07
CA THR A 89 16.30 7.62 14.99
C THR A 89 16.06 6.12 14.73
N ASP A 90 14.96 5.77 14.06
CA ASP A 90 14.59 4.42 13.59
C ASP A 90 14.99 4.17 12.11
N GLU A 91 15.87 4.99 11.53
CA GLU A 91 16.49 4.69 10.22
C GLU A 91 17.40 3.44 10.25
N GLY A 92 17.72 2.93 11.44
CA GLY A 92 18.37 1.63 11.62
C GLY A 92 17.53 0.46 11.11
N ALA A 93 16.19 0.56 11.19
CA ALA A 93 15.24 -0.50 10.81
C ALA A 93 14.81 -0.46 9.33
N ARG A 94 15.20 0.58 8.58
CA ARG A 94 14.88 0.72 7.14
C ARG A 94 16.05 0.44 6.21
N ARG A 95 17.14 -0.17 6.69
CA ARG A 95 18.16 -0.67 5.77
C ARG A 95 17.57 -1.83 4.99
N MET A 96 17.38 -1.60 3.70
CA MET A 96 17.05 -2.66 2.76
C MET A 96 18.10 -3.77 2.91
N PRO A 97 17.68 -5.04 3.02
CA PRO A 97 18.58 -6.18 3.11
C PRO A 97 19.65 -6.08 2.02
N GLU A 98 20.94 -6.27 2.35
CA GLU A 98 22.00 -6.30 1.33
C GLU A 98 21.74 -7.39 0.28
N ALA A 99 20.99 -8.43 0.67
CA ALA A 99 20.57 -9.55 -0.17
C ALA A 99 19.34 -9.26 -1.07
N TRP A 100 18.80 -8.05 -1.12
CA TRP A 100 17.60 -7.78 -1.92
C TRP A 100 17.88 -7.92 -3.43
N PRO A 101 17.12 -8.75 -4.17
CA PRO A 101 17.41 -9.00 -5.57
C PRO A 101 17.13 -7.76 -6.42
N ARG A 102 18.06 -7.45 -7.33
CA ARG A 102 18.00 -6.32 -8.27
C ARG A 102 17.83 -6.81 -9.70
N CYS A 103 17.26 -5.96 -10.54
CA CYS A 103 17.16 -6.25 -11.97
C CYS A 103 18.54 -6.20 -12.63
N PRO A 104 18.95 -7.22 -13.43
CA PRO A 104 20.25 -7.21 -14.10
C PRO A 104 20.35 -6.16 -15.21
N GLU A 105 19.24 -5.76 -15.84
CA GLU A 105 19.24 -4.73 -16.88
C GLU A 105 19.27 -3.29 -16.34
N CYS A 106 18.42 -2.95 -15.37
CA CYS A 106 18.30 -1.56 -14.89
C CYS A 106 18.89 -1.31 -13.48
N GLY A 107 19.22 -2.34 -12.70
CA GLY A 107 19.76 -2.22 -11.35
C GLY A 107 18.75 -1.87 -10.25
N GLU A 108 17.49 -1.61 -10.61
CA GLU A 108 16.43 -1.28 -9.66
C GLU A 108 16.02 -2.52 -8.81
N PRO A 109 15.62 -2.32 -7.54
CA PRO A 109 15.19 -3.41 -6.68
C PRO A 109 13.90 -4.05 -7.21
N ARG A 110 13.82 -5.39 -7.12
CA ARG A 110 12.60 -6.11 -7.51
C ARG A 110 11.49 -5.82 -6.51
N ILE A 111 10.30 -5.53 -7.03
CA ILE A 111 9.08 -5.40 -6.23
C ILE A 111 8.67 -6.79 -5.72
N THR A 112 8.24 -6.91 -4.47
CA THR A 112 7.63 -8.13 -3.92
C THR A 112 6.19 -7.90 -3.48
N ARG A 113 5.44 -8.99 -3.31
CA ARG A 113 4.03 -8.99 -2.90
C ARG A 113 3.82 -9.96 -1.74
N CYS A 114 3.20 -9.49 -0.66
CA CYS A 114 2.79 -10.37 0.44
C CYS A 114 1.74 -11.39 -0.06
N PRO A 115 1.95 -12.70 0.10
CA PRO A 115 1.02 -13.71 -0.39
C PRO A 115 -0.31 -13.70 0.37
N ILE A 116 -0.32 -13.19 1.60
CA ILE A 116 -1.48 -13.16 2.52
C ILE A 116 -2.41 -11.99 2.20
N CYS A 117 -1.92 -10.74 2.33
CA CYS A 117 -2.75 -9.55 2.18
C CYS A 117 -2.63 -8.87 0.80
N LYS A 118 -1.72 -9.35 -0.06
CA LYS A 118 -1.47 -8.84 -1.41
C LYS A 118 -0.86 -7.43 -1.48
N THR A 119 -0.41 -6.87 -0.36
CA THR A 119 0.36 -5.62 -0.34
C THR A 119 1.64 -5.77 -1.14
N THR A 120 1.93 -4.77 -1.97
CA THR A 120 3.08 -4.72 -2.88
C THR A 120 4.06 -3.66 -2.40
N GLY A 121 5.36 -3.95 -2.45
CA GLY A 121 6.39 -3.01 -1.99
C GLY A 121 7.80 -3.43 -2.41
N ILE A 122 8.76 -2.53 -2.25
CA ILE A 122 10.20 -2.78 -2.43
C ILE A 122 10.97 -2.78 -1.10
N GLU A 123 10.28 -2.40 -0.01
CA GLU A 123 10.85 -2.23 1.33
C GLU A 123 9.92 -2.95 2.29
N PHE A 124 10.28 -4.19 2.63
CA PHE A 124 9.67 -4.90 3.74
C PHE A 124 10.76 -5.15 4.78
N PRO A 125 10.48 -4.94 6.08
CA PRO A 125 11.43 -5.25 7.14
C PRO A 125 11.74 -6.76 7.15
N GLU A 126 12.96 -7.12 7.53
CA GLU A 126 13.32 -8.51 7.82
C GLU A 126 12.50 -8.99 9.03
N ALA A 127 12.07 -10.26 9.01
CA ALA A 127 11.46 -10.84 10.19
C ALA A 127 12.55 -11.10 11.25
N ASP A 128 12.28 -10.77 12.51
CA ASP A 128 13.23 -11.05 13.59
C ASP A 128 13.53 -12.56 13.67
N ASP A 129 14.82 -12.92 13.76
CA ASP A 129 15.30 -14.31 13.79
C ASP A 129 14.58 -15.18 14.84
N GLU A 130 14.14 -14.58 15.94
CA GLU A 130 13.45 -15.25 17.04
C GLU A 130 12.14 -15.93 16.60
N PHE A 131 11.53 -15.45 15.51
CA PHE A 131 10.32 -16.04 14.93
C PHE A 131 10.60 -17.22 13.99
N VAL A 132 11.77 -17.24 13.35
CA VAL A 132 12.14 -18.26 12.35
C VAL A 132 12.38 -19.63 13.01
N TRP A 133 12.98 -19.64 14.19
CA TRP A 133 13.23 -20.87 14.96
C TRP A 133 11.98 -21.45 15.63
N GLY A 134 10.91 -20.66 15.79
CA GLY A 134 9.65 -21.11 16.40
C GLY A 134 8.73 -21.93 15.48
N MET A 135 8.98 -21.95 14.17
CA MET A 135 8.15 -22.66 13.18
C MET A 135 8.46 -24.17 13.06
N GLY A 136 9.32 -24.73 13.91
CA GLY A 136 9.48 -26.18 14.02
C GLY A 136 10.11 -26.82 12.79
N LEU A 137 11.06 -26.13 12.15
CA LEU A 137 12.04 -26.77 11.26
C LEU A 137 13.20 -27.41 12.04
N ASP A 138 13.05 -27.59 13.36
CA ASP A 138 13.99 -28.35 14.17
C ASP A 138 13.85 -29.85 13.87
N GLU A 139 15.00 -30.40 13.47
CA GLU A 139 15.37 -31.81 13.48
C GLU A 139 14.74 -32.69 12.38
N VAL A 140 15.32 -32.64 11.18
CA VAL A 140 15.50 -33.89 10.43
C VAL A 140 16.49 -34.72 11.26
N PRO A 141 16.09 -35.83 11.91
CA PRO A 141 17.03 -36.65 12.63
C PRO A 141 18.09 -37.18 11.66
N GLU A 142 19.36 -36.92 11.93
CA GLU A 142 20.55 -37.36 11.18
C GLU A 142 20.76 -38.90 11.18
N ASP A 143 19.72 -39.69 11.48
CA ASP A 143 19.77 -41.15 11.49
C ASP A 143 18.72 -41.73 10.52
N LYS A 144 19.00 -41.61 9.21
CA LYS A 144 18.49 -42.60 8.25
C LYS A 144 19.58 -43.64 7.99
N PRO A 145 19.42 -44.87 8.49
CA PRO A 145 20.39 -45.93 8.25
C PRO A 145 20.48 -46.25 6.76
N SER A 146 21.71 -46.41 6.29
CA SER A 146 22.01 -46.94 4.97
C SER A 146 21.28 -48.27 4.78
N CYS A 147 20.46 -48.36 3.73
CA CYS A 147 19.93 -49.64 3.26
C CYS A 147 21.07 -50.45 2.63
N GLY A 148 21.89 -51.06 3.49
CA GLY A 148 22.76 -52.17 3.13
C GLY A 148 21.94 -53.47 3.07
N CYS A 149 21.43 -53.80 1.89
CA CYS A 149 20.94 -55.14 1.60
C CYS A 149 21.85 -55.82 0.58
N SER A 150 22.94 -56.38 1.10
CA SER A 150 23.69 -57.48 0.51
C SER A 150 22.89 -58.78 0.62
N HIS A 151 22.23 -59.23 -0.46
CA HIS A 151 22.19 -60.63 -0.91
C HIS A 151 21.39 -60.82 -2.22
N SER A 152 21.97 -61.66 -3.08
CA SER A 152 21.74 -61.96 -4.51
C SER A 152 20.39 -62.57 -4.93
N CYS A 153 19.99 -62.28 -6.19
CA CYS A 153 19.31 -63.09 -7.22
C CYS A 153 18.55 -62.14 -8.16
N GLY A 154 18.77 -61.96 -9.46
CA GLY A 154 19.51 -62.61 -10.55
C GLY A 154 18.86 -62.10 -11.85
N GLY A 155 19.63 -61.67 -12.85
CA GLY A 155 19.04 -61.18 -14.11
C GLY A 155 20.00 -60.31 -14.92
N GLU A 156 20.54 -60.93 -15.96
CA GLU A 156 21.58 -60.47 -16.87
C GLU A 156 21.07 -59.37 -17.84
N THR A 157 21.78 -58.25 -17.98
CA THR A 157 22.29 -57.76 -19.28
C THR A 157 23.23 -56.56 -19.11
N THR A 158 24.38 -56.72 -19.76
CA THR A 158 25.54 -55.85 -19.88
C THR A 158 25.24 -54.46 -20.45
N HIS A 159 25.67 -53.40 -19.78
CA HIS A 159 26.17 -52.19 -20.43
C HIS A 159 27.28 -51.52 -19.58
N GLN A 160 28.45 -51.40 -20.20
CA GLN A 160 29.67 -50.81 -19.64
C GLN A 160 29.54 -49.27 -19.72
N SER A 161 29.53 -48.59 -18.57
CA SER A 161 29.64 -47.13 -18.51
C SER A 161 31.09 -46.72 -18.33
N PRO A 162 31.60 -45.68 -19.03
CA PRO A 162 32.90 -45.08 -18.78
C PRO A 162 32.90 -44.32 -17.44
N ALA A 163 34.06 -44.31 -16.78
CA ALA A 163 34.30 -43.65 -15.50
C ALA A 163 34.04 -42.14 -15.56
N GLU A 164 33.19 -41.64 -14.66
CA GLU A 164 33.13 -40.23 -14.27
C GLU A 164 34.00 -40.00 -13.01
N PRO A 165 34.72 -38.87 -12.91
CA PRO A 165 35.45 -38.48 -11.71
C PRO A 165 34.50 -38.06 -10.57
N PRO A 166 34.92 -38.17 -9.30
CA PRO A 166 34.13 -37.67 -8.18
C PRO A 166 34.09 -36.14 -8.21
N ILE A 167 32.89 -35.58 -8.25
CA ILE A 167 32.63 -34.16 -8.00
C ILE A 167 32.37 -34.05 -6.50
N ASP A 168 33.43 -33.82 -5.73
CA ASP A 168 33.33 -33.30 -4.37
C ASP A 168 33.18 -31.77 -4.51
N SER A 169 31.94 -31.30 -4.61
CA SER A 169 31.57 -29.91 -4.39
C SER A 169 30.58 -29.88 -3.25
N ASP A 170 31.12 -29.93 -2.02
CA ASP A 170 30.46 -29.47 -0.79
C ASP A 170 30.32 -27.94 -0.84
N ASP A 171 29.69 -27.42 -1.90
CA ASP A 171 29.12 -26.09 -1.93
C ASP A 171 27.72 -26.23 -1.34
N ASP A 172 27.66 -26.40 -0.02
CA ASP A 172 26.46 -26.06 0.77
C ASP A 172 26.31 -24.54 0.67
N ASP A 173 25.83 -24.06 -0.48
CA ASP A 173 25.20 -22.76 -0.64
C ASP A 173 23.98 -22.80 0.30
N ASP A 174 24.20 -22.40 1.55
CA ASP A 174 23.16 -22.10 2.52
C ASP A 174 22.26 -21.02 1.90
N ASP A 175 21.22 -21.48 1.18
CA ASP A 175 20.10 -20.69 0.69
C ASP A 175 19.37 -20.09 1.90
N GLN A 176 19.95 -19.04 2.49
CA GLN A 176 19.32 -18.25 3.54
C GLN A 176 18.08 -17.61 2.94
N GLN A 177 16.94 -18.27 3.16
CA GLN A 177 15.65 -17.79 2.70
C GLN A 177 15.36 -16.45 3.38
N LEU A 178 15.37 -15.36 2.61
CA LEU A 178 15.02 -14.03 3.10
C LEU A 178 13.55 -14.03 3.56
N VAL A 179 13.30 -14.10 4.87
CA VAL A 179 11.97 -14.01 5.46
C VAL A 179 11.67 -12.55 5.81
N LEU A 180 10.56 -12.03 5.31
CA LEU A 180 10.16 -10.64 5.47
C LEU A 180 8.91 -10.53 6.33
N MET A 181 8.75 -9.42 7.05
CA MET A 181 7.55 -9.12 7.83
C MET A 181 6.64 -8.15 7.07
N CYS A 182 5.35 -8.48 6.91
CA CYS A 182 4.42 -7.60 6.22
C CYS A 182 3.87 -6.51 7.15
N PRO A 183 4.09 -5.20 6.92
CA PRO A 183 3.62 -4.15 7.84
C PRO A 183 2.09 -3.96 7.85
N MET A 184 1.37 -4.60 6.92
CA MET A 184 -0.08 -4.47 6.80
C MET A 184 -0.85 -5.58 7.52
N CYS A 185 -0.29 -6.79 7.59
CA CYS A 185 -0.93 -7.93 8.27
C CYS A 185 -0.11 -8.52 9.40
N ASP A 186 1.13 -8.05 9.60
CA ASP A 186 2.04 -8.47 10.66
C ASP A 186 2.35 -9.98 10.63
N GLU A 187 2.44 -10.53 9.42
CA GLU A 187 2.71 -11.95 9.19
C GLU A 187 4.04 -12.11 8.44
N PRO A 188 4.91 -13.04 8.88
CA PRO A 188 6.14 -13.36 8.18
C PRO A 188 5.82 -14.06 6.85
N PHE A 189 6.56 -13.74 5.81
CA PHE A 189 6.36 -14.33 4.49
C PHE A 189 7.66 -14.43 3.70
N LEU A 190 7.68 -15.40 2.77
CA LEU A 190 8.72 -15.50 1.75
C LEU A 190 8.36 -14.56 0.58
N PRO A 191 9.27 -13.66 0.16
CA PRO A 191 9.00 -12.75 -0.93
C PRO A 191 8.74 -13.52 -2.22
N ALA A 192 7.58 -13.27 -2.81
CA ALA A 192 7.31 -13.65 -4.20
C ALA A 192 7.65 -12.46 -5.09
N PHE A 193 8.49 -12.68 -6.11
CA PHE A 193 8.84 -11.64 -7.09
C PHE A 193 8.09 -11.86 -8.40
N PRO A 194 7.62 -10.79 -9.08
CA PRO A 194 6.98 -10.93 -10.38
C PRO A 194 8.00 -11.35 -11.43
N ARG A 195 7.51 -12.03 -12.47
CA ARG A 195 8.30 -12.46 -13.62
C ARG A 195 8.76 -11.31 -14.51
N GLN A 196 8.17 -10.12 -14.39
CA GLN A 196 8.57 -8.93 -15.17
C GLN A 196 8.99 -7.79 -14.25
N CYS A 197 10.04 -7.08 -14.63
CA CYS A 197 10.52 -5.90 -13.92
C CYS A 197 9.54 -4.73 -14.12
N ALA A 198 9.00 -4.20 -13.03
CA ALA A 198 8.08 -3.06 -13.07
C ALA A 198 8.68 -1.74 -13.58
N TRP A 199 10.01 -1.69 -13.74
CA TRP A 199 10.76 -0.48 -14.13
C TRP A 199 11.18 -0.46 -15.59
N CYS A 200 11.51 -1.62 -16.16
CA CYS A 200 12.07 -1.73 -17.52
C CYS A 200 11.46 -2.86 -18.36
N ASP A 201 10.47 -3.58 -17.82
CA ASP A 201 9.81 -4.74 -18.45
C ASP A 201 10.73 -5.94 -18.75
N HIS A 202 11.92 -6.00 -18.17
CA HIS A 202 12.81 -7.18 -18.26
C HIS A 202 12.12 -8.43 -17.68
N GLU A 203 12.17 -9.54 -18.42
CA GLU A 203 11.57 -10.81 -18.02
C GLU A 203 12.58 -11.71 -17.31
N PHE A 204 12.29 -12.07 -16.06
CA PHE A 204 13.06 -12.99 -15.24
C PHE A 204 12.70 -14.45 -15.57
N ALA A 205 13.65 -15.37 -15.39
CA ALA A 205 13.39 -16.81 -15.56
C ALA A 205 12.50 -17.37 -14.43
N ASP A 206 12.55 -16.74 -13.27
CA ASP A 206 11.80 -17.02 -12.05
C ASP A 206 10.72 -15.96 -11.79
N GLY A 207 9.71 -16.32 -11.01
CA GLY A 207 8.69 -15.40 -10.51
C GLY A 207 7.26 -15.77 -10.88
N PHE A 208 6.32 -15.06 -10.28
CA PHE A 208 4.90 -15.23 -10.56
C PHE A 208 4.45 -14.30 -11.69
N GLU A 209 3.49 -14.75 -12.49
CA GLU A 209 2.75 -13.85 -13.37
C GLU A 209 1.78 -13.06 -12.48
N PRO A 210 1.87 -11.72 -12.43
CA PRO A 210 0.91 -10.94 -11.67
C PRO A 210 -0.48 -11.31 -12.18
N ASP A 211 -1.38 -11.66 -11.24
CA ASP A 211 -2.79 -11.82 -11.55
C ASP A 211 -3.15 -10.63 -12.42
N GLU A 212 -3.46 -10.89 -13.70
CA GLU A 212 -3.72 -9.84 -14.67
C GLU A 212 -4.71 -8.94 -13.96
N ILE A 213 -4.28 -7.71 -13.64
CA ILE A 213 -5.18 -6.76 -13.03
C ILE A 213 -6.25 -6.72 -14.07
N VAL A 214 -7.39 -7.34 -13.76
CA VAL A 214 -8.63 -7.13 -14.46
C VAL A 214 -8.82 -5.66 -14.15
N GLN A 215 -8.16 -4.81 -14.96
CA GLN A 215 -8.50 -3.42 -15.09
C GLN A 215 -10.00 -3.56 -15.20
N PRO A 216 -10.76 -3.00 -14.25
CA PRO A 216 -12.18 -3.04 -14.37
C PRO A 216 -12.39 -2.46 -15.74
N THR A 217 -12.66 -3.35 -16.72
CA THR A 217 -13.02 -2.91 -18.05
C THR A 217 -14.06 -1.89 -17.72
N PRO A 218 -14.00 -0.67 -18.26
CA PRO A 218 -15.08 0.25 -18.07
C PRO A 218 -16.29 -0.49 -18.66
N GLN A 219 -16.96 -1.28 -17.83
CA GLN A 219 -18.36 -1.54 -17.82
C GLN A 219 -18.86 -0.13 -17.61
N ALA A 220 -18.89 0.59 -18.73
CA ALA A 220 -19.52 1.87 -18.85
C ALA A 220 -20.92 1.55 -18.35
N ASP A 221 -21.17 1.92 -17.10
CA ASP A 221 -22.39 1.59 -16.40
C ASP A 221 -23.50 1.97 -17.37
N SER A 222 -24.34 1.01 -17.75
CA SER A 222 -25.30 1.17 -18.85
C SER A 222 -26.12 2.47 -18.73
N ARG A 223 -26.29 2.93 -17.49
CA ARG A 223 -26.89 4.21 -17.10
C ARG A 223 -26.09 5.41 -17.59
N VAL A 224 -24.78 5.43 -17.42
CA VAL A 224 -23.88 6.49 -17.90
C VAL A 224 -23.91 6.54 -19.43
N VAL A 225 -23.87 5.39 -20.12
CA VAL A 225 -24.00 5.33 -21.57
C VAL A 225 -25.35 5.90 -22.03
N ALA A 226 -26.45 5.49 -21.37
CA ALA A 226 -27.78 5.99 -21.69
C ALA A 226 -27.93 7.50 -21.47
N ILE A 227 -27.32 8.05 -20.41
CA ILE A 227 -27.32 9.50 -20.14
C ILE A 227 -26.55 10.26 -21.23
N ILE A 228 -25.36 9.79 -21.61
CA ILE A 228 -24.55 10.42 -22.66
C ILE A 228 -25.29 10.39 -24.00
N VAL A 229 -25.87 9.26 -24.38
CA VAL A 229 -26.68 9.13 -25.61
C VAL A 229 -27.90 10.05 -25.56
N GLY A 230 -28.60 10.11 -24.42
CA GLY A 230 -29.75 10.99 -24.23
C GLY A 230 -29.38 12.48 -24.37
N LEU A 231 -28.26 12.92 -23.79
CA LEU A 231 -27.77 14.29 -23.92
C LEU A 231 -27.40 14.65 -25.35
N LEU A 232 -26.78 13.72 -26.10
CA LEU A 232 -26.45 13.93 -27.51
C LEU A 232 -27.71 14.06 -28.40
N ILE A 233 -28.73 13.25 -28.14
CA ILE A 233 -30.03 13.35 -28.84
C ILE A 233 -30.69 14.69 -28.54
N LEU A 234 -30.74 15.10 -27.27
CA LEU A 234 -31.31 16.37 -26.85
C LEU A 234 -30.59 17.54 -27.54
N LEU A 235 -29.26 17.52 -27.55
CA LEU A 235 -28.43 18.53 -28.22
C LEU A 235 -28.77 18.62 -29.72
N ALA A 236 -28.88 17.48 -30.41
CA ALA A 236 -29.21 17.43 -31.82
C ALA A 236 -30.61 17.99 -32.12
N LEU A 237 -31.60 17.71 -31.27
CA LEU A 237 -32.95 18.28 -31.39
C LEU A 237 -32.96 19.79 -31.21
N VAL A 238 -32.21 20.31 -30.23
CA VAL A 238 -32.08 21.75 -29.98
C VAL A 238 -31.44 22.44 -31.20
N VAL A 239 -30.34 21.90 -31.71
CA VAL A 239 -29.68 22.44 -32.92
C VAL A 239 -30.60 22.40 -34.14
N GLY A 240 -31.30 21.28 -34.36
CA GLY A 240 -32.25 21.15 -35.47
C GLY A 240 -33.42 22.11 -35.37
N TYR A 241 -33.93 22.36 -34.16
CA TYR A 241 -34.98 23.35 -33.92
C TYR A 241 -34.51 24.76 -34.29
N PHE A 242 -33.34 25.18 -33.83
CA PHE A 242 -32.79 26.49 -34.17
C PHE A 242 -32.55 26.65 -35.68
N ALA A 243 -32.06 25.61 -36.35
CA ALA A 243 -31.85 25.63 -37.80
C ALA A 243 -33.15 25.68 -38.63
N PHE A 244 -34.28 25.24 -38.07
CA PHE A 244 -35.58 25.30 -38.74
C PHE A 244 -36.28 26.66 -38.56
N VAL A 245 -36.06 27.32 -37.42
CA VAL A 245 -36.73 28.57 -37.06
C VAL A 245 -36.00 29.81 -37.62
N LEU A 246 -34.67 29.77 -37.71
CA LEU A 246 -33.84 30.82 -38.33
C LEU A 246 -33.81 30.70 -39.85
#